data_AF-A0A1A2TT71-F1
#
_entry.id   AF-A0A1A2TT71-F1
#
_cell.length_a   1.000
_cell.length_b   1.000
_cell.length_c   1.000
_cell.angle_alpha   90.00
_cell.angle_beta   90.00
_cell.angle_gamma   90.00
#
_symmetry.space_group_name_H-M   'P 1'
#
loop_
_entity.id
_entity.type
_entity.pdbx_description
1 polymer ?
#
loop_
_entity_poly.entity_id
_entity_poly.type
_entity_poly.pdbx_seq_one_letter_code
_entity_poly.pdbx_strand_id
1 'polypeptide(L)'
;MRRQPVLARRFFDRYEPVHAVTYFAPEARAALDALGYRGFWMGYFAARSAPLGMVPREVVTAVFYNFAPERVAKALPAAWEIAGPHAALQARQESAVAALRRYGLGSDENVRVAAELAGRAARHAPLDARPLFAANLALPWPDDPLSALWHATTLLREQRGDAHVAVLAAAGISGRESNVLHAAAGNVPREYLARTRDYDETSWREHEQRLAERGLLDDDGTLTAAGRELKDHIELTTDTLALSALDALSDDEVETLFRALTPITRAVVAGADVPALTPMTLRRDELHNDSAQLVGQ
;
A
#
# COMPACT_ATOMS: atom_id res chain seq x y z
N MET A 1 21.53 -0.30 -18.64
CA MET A 1 22.16 -0.41 -17.31
C MET A 1 21.14 -1.00 -16.33
N ARG A 2 21.55 -1.67 -15.24
CA ARG A 2 20.59 -2.20 -14.27
C ARG A 2 20.04 -1.04 -13.42
N ARG A 3 18.72 -0.87 -13.41
CA ARG A 3 18.03 0.12 -12.57
C ARG A 3 18.34 -0.16 -11.09
N GLN A 4 18.43 0.91 -10.29
CA GLN A 4 18.74 0.82 -8.86
C GLN A 4 17.45 0.69 -8.02
N PRO A 5 17.46 -0.04 -6.89
CA PRO A 5 16.27 -0.24 -6.05
C PRO A 5 15.57 1.06 -5.61
N VAL A 6 16.35 2.13 -5.37
CA VAL A 6 15.82 3.45 -5.00
C VAL A 6 14.78 3.98 -6.00
N LEU A 7 14.84 3.59 -7.27
CA LEU A 7 13.85 3.96 -8.28
C LEU A 7 12.46 3.42 -7.91
N ALA A 8 12.36 2.19 -7.42
CA ALA A 8 11.08 1.60 -6.99
C ALA A 8 10.49 2.36 -5.80
N ARG A 9 11.35 2.82 -4.89
CA ARG A 9 10.91 3.66 -3.76
C ARG A 9 10.35 4.99 -4.24
N ARG A 10 11.08 5.68 -5.12
CA ARG A 10 10.65 6.97 -5.69
C ARG A 10 9.38 6.82 -6.54
N PHE A 11 9.19 5.67 -7.19
CA PHE A 11 7.97 5.34 -7.91
C PHE A 11 6.78 5.14 -6.95
N PHE A 12 6.99 4.39 -5.86
CA PHE A 12 5.99 4.23 -4.79
C PHE A 12 5.54 5.56 -4.19
N ASP A 13 6.47 6.49 -3.92
CA ASP A 13 6.14 7.81 -3.39
C ASP A 13 5.26 8.66 -4.35
N ARG A 14 5.20 8.30 -5.64
CA ARG A 14 4.34 8.94 -6.66
C ARG A 14 2.99 8.26 -6.80
N TYR A 15 2.94 6.94 -6.95
CA TYR A 15 1.67 6.26 -7.19
C TYR A 15 0.83 6.05 -5.93
N GLU A 16 1.46 5.87 -4.76
CA GLU A 16 0.73 5.48 -3.55
C GLU A 16 -0.24 6.56 -3.06
N PRO A 17 0.06 7.88 -3.10
CA PRO A 17 -0.93 8.89 -2.75
C PRO A 17 -2.20 8.80 -3.59
N VAL A 18 -2.09 8.49 -4.89
CA VAL A 18 -3.24 8.31 -5.80
C VAL A 18 -4.11 7.14 -5.36
N HIS A 19 -3.51 6.00 -4.98
CA HIS A 19 -4.25 4.86 -4.44
C HIS A 19 -4.86 5.17 -3.06
N ALA A 20 -4.05 5.76 -2.17
CA ALA A 20 -4.34 5.92 -0.75
C ALA A 20 -5.58 6.76 -0.43
N VAL A 21 -6.08 7.55 -1.39
CA VAL A 21 -7.36 8.28 -1.25
C VAL A 21 -8.50 7.34 -0.83
N THR A 22 -8.46 6.08 -1.25
CA THR A 22 -9.48 5.06 -0.87
C THR A 22 -9.54 4.78 0.62
N TYR A 23 -8.51 5.12 1.40
CA TYR A 23 -8.47 4.88 2.85
C TYR A 23 -8.82 6.12 3.68
N PHE A 24 -8.68 7.31 3.11
CA PHE A 24 -8.72 8.56 3.89
C PHE A 24 -9.72 9.60 3.38
N ALA A 25 -10.06 9.58 2.09
CA ALA A 25 -10.97 10.57 1.53
C ALA A 25 -12.39 10.41 2.11
N PRO A 26 -13.10 11.52 2.39
CA PRO A 26 -14.45 11.48 2.94
C PRO A 26 -15.43 10.72 2.02
N GLU A 27 -15.24 10.77 0.70
CA GLU A 27 -16.03 10.02 -0.27
C GLU A 27 -15.94 8.50 -0.04
N ALA A 28 -14.74 8.00 0.22
CA ALA A 28 -14.52 6.57 0.43
C ALA A 28 -15.21 6.08 1.70
N ARG A 29 -15.12 6.87 2.78
CA ARG A 29 -15.83 6.57 4.02
C ARG A 29 -17.35 6.61 3.82
N ALA A 30 -17.87 7.68 3.20
CA ALA A 30 -19.29 7.83 2.97
C ALA A 30 -19.86 6.70 2.10
N ALA A 31 -19.14 6.27 1.06
CA ALA A 31 -19.59 5.18 0.19
C ALA A 31 -19.66 3.83 0.92
N LEU A 32 -18.66 3.52 1.76
CA LEU A 32 -18.66 2.28 2.55
C LEU A 32 -19.69 2.30 3.68
N ASP A 33 -19.91 3.45 4.32
CA ASP A 33 -20.98 3.64 5.31
C ASP A 33 -22.37 3.49 4.63
N ALA A 34 -22.54 3.98 3.39
CA ALA A 34 -23.78 3.86 2.62
C ALA A 34 -24.13 2.41 2.22
N LEU A 35 -23.12 1.52 2.12
CA LEU A 35 -23.36 0.07 1.97
C LEU A 35 -23.88 -0.57 3.26
N GLY A 36 -23.86 0.13 4.40
CA GLY A 36 -24.28 -0.37 5.71
C GLY A 36 -23.15 -0.98 6.53
N TYR A 37 -21.89 -0.89 6.09
CA TYR A 37 -20.76 -1.36 6.88
C TYR A 37 -20.63 -0.60 8.18
N ARG A 38 -20.36 -1.32 9.28
CA ARG A 38 -20.30 -0.72 10.62
C ARG A 38 -18.89 -0.27 10.96
N GLY A 39 -18.71 1.04 10.98
CA GLY A 39 -17.45 1.67 11.38
C GLY A 39 -16.32 1.45 10.38
N PHE A 40 -15.21 2.13 10.61
CA PHE A 40 -14.12 2.21 9.64
C PHE A 40 -13.53 0.84 9.26
N TRP A 41 -13.25 -0.01 10.25
CA TRP A 41 -12.52 -1.26 10.00
C TRP A 41 -13.31 -2.27 9.17
N MET A 42 -14.64 -2.35 9.35
CA MET A 42 -15.45 -3.27 8.55
C MET A 42 -15.39 -2.91 7.07
N GLY A 43 -15.60 -1.63 6.74
CA GLY A 43 -15.46 -1.13 5.38
C GLY A 43 -14.04 -1.32 4.83
N TYR A 44 -13.01 -1.03 5.62
CA TYR A 44 -11.60 -1.23 5.23
C TYR A 44 -11.30 -2.68 4.83
N PHE A 45 -11.61 -3.64 5.71
CA PHE A 45 -11.34 -5.05 5.43
C PHE A 45 -12.19 -5.55 4.26
N ALA A 46 -13.47 -5.19 4.19
CA ALA A 46 -14.33 -5.57 3.08
C ALA A 46 -13.80 -5.02 1.74
N ALA A 47 -13.63 -3.70 1.61
CA ALA A 47 -13.21 -3.07 0.36
C ALA A 47 -11.83 -3.55 -0.13
N ARG A 48 -10.86 -3.72 0.77
CA ARG A 48 -9.51 -4.14 0.39
C ARG A 48 -9.43 -5.63 0.07
N SER A 49 -10.18 -6.50 0.78
CA SER A 49 -10.17 -7.95 0.55
C SER A 49 -11.14 -8.42 -0.54
N ALA A 50 -12.10 -7.58 -0.96
CA ALA A 50 -13.11 -7.94 -1.96
C ALA A 50 -12.57 -8.56 -3.27
N PRO A 51 -11.38 -8.21 -3.80
CA PRO A 51 -10.84 -8.90 -4.99
C PRO A 51 -10.61 -10.41 -4.78
N LEU A 52 -10.41 -10.86 -3.54
CA LEU A 52 -10.27 -12.28 -3.20
C LEU A 52 -11.62 -13.02 -3.24
N GLY A 53 -12.74 -12.30 -3.29
CA GLY A 53 -14.08 -12.87 -3.09
C GLY A 53 -14.37 -13.20 -1.62
N MET A 54 -15.38 -14.04 -1.40
CA MET A 54 -15.81 -14.47 -0.06
C MET A 54 -14.96 -15.64 0.47
N VAL A 55 -13.67 -15.41 0.64
CA VAL A 55 -12.76 -16.39 1.25
C VAL A 55 -12.93 -16.46 2.77
N PRO A 56 -12.55 -17.58 3.41
CA PRO A 56 -12.47 -17.66 4.88
C PRO A 56 -11.60 -16.54 5.46
N ARG A 57 -11.95 -16.05 6.66
CA ARG A 57 -11.23 -14.96 7.32
C ARG A 57 -9.74 -15.25 7.51
N GLU A 58 -9.36 -16.52 7.65
CA GLU A 58 -7.99 -16.98 7.82
C GLU A 58 -7.12 -16.64 6.60
N VAL A 59 -7.69 -16.70 5.39
CA VAL A 59 -7.00 -16.28 4.15
C VAL A 59 -6.75 -14.77 4.19
N VAL A 60 -7.75 -13.99 4.60
CA VAL A 60 -7.60 -12.53 4.72
C VAL A 60 -6.60 -12.19 5.83
N THR A 61 -6.61 -12.87 6.97
CA THR A 61 -5.64 -12.69 8.04
C THR A 61 -4.21 -12.96 7.58
N ALA A 62 -3.98 -14.02 6.79
CA ALA A 62 -2.65 -14.32 6.27
C ALA A 62 -2.12 -13.22 5.34
N VAL A 63 -3.00 -12.68 4.48
CA VAL A 63 -2.62 -11.64 3.51
C VAL A 63 -2.53 -10.25 4.16
N PHE A 64 -3.39 -9.94 5.12
CA PHE A 64 -3.39 -8.69 5.89
C PHE A 64 -2.41 -8.80 7.07
N TYR A 65 -1.22 -9.29 6.75
CA TYR A 65 -0.19 -9.85 7.62
C TYR A 65 0.03 -9.11 8.94
N ASN A 66 0.00 -7.77 8.92
CA ASN A 66 0.32 -6.93 10.07
C ASN A 66 -0.89 -6.61 11.00
N PHE A 67 -2.08 -7.14 10.74
CA PHE A 67 -3.25 -6.98 11.58
C PHE A 67 -3.40 -8.12 12.60
N ALA A 68 -3.99 -7.82 13.76
CA ALA A 68 -4.43 -8.86 14.69
C ALA A 68 -5.50 -9.76 14.03
N PRO A 69 -5.43 -11.10 14.14
CA PRO A 69 -6.45 -12.01 13.63
C PRO A 69 -7.87 -11.67 14.11
N GLU A 70 -8.01 -11.26 15.37
CA GLU A 70 -9.27 -10.87 16.00
C GLU A 70 -9.88 -9.62 15.34
N ARG A 71 -9.03 -8.70 14.87
CA ARG A 71 -9.48 -7.49 14.19
C ARG A 71 -10.06 -7.80 12.80
N VAL A 72 -9.48 -8.77 12.09
CA VAL A 72 -10.06 -9.28 10.83
C VAL A 72 -11.38 -10.02 11.13
N ALA A 73 -11.39 -10.88 12.14
CA ALA A 73 -12.57 -11.67 12.54
C ALA A 73 -13.77 -10.82 13.01
N LYS A 74 -13.53 -9.62 13.56
CA LYS A 74 -14.60 -8.67 13.91
C LYS A 74 -15.32 -8.08 12.69
N ALA A 75 -14.65 -8.03 11.53
CA ALA A 75 -15.19 -7.51 10.29
C ALA A 75 -15.73 -8.61 9.37
N LEU A 76 -14.97 -9.70 9.21
CA LEU A 76 -15.27 -10.80 8.29
C LEU A 76 -15.58 -12.08 9.08
N PRO A 77 -16.63 -12.83 8.69
CA PRO A 77 -17.37 -12.74 7.43
C PRO A 77 -18.56 -11.78 7.44
N ALA A 78 -18.91 -11.18 8.59
CA ALA A 78 -20.15 -10.41 8.78
C ALA A 78 -20.37 -9.26 7.78
N ALA A 79 -19.31 -8.67 7.23
CA ALA A 79 -19.43 -7.67 6.16
C ALA A 79 -20.17 -8.22 4.93
N TRP A 80 -19.95 -9.48 4.56
CA TRP A 80 -20.54 -10.07 3.36
C TRP A 80 -22.05 -10.33 3.46
N GLU A 81 -22.59 -10.40 4.69
CA GLU A 81 -24.03 -10.44 4.94
C GLU A 81 -24.69 -9.06 4.79
N ILE A 82 -23.91 -7.97 4.81
CA ILE A 82 -24.37 -6.59 4.65
C ILE A 82 -24.30 -6.19 3.17
N ALA A 83 -23.12 -6.33 2.58
CA ALA A 83 -22.86 -6.05 1.17
C ALA A 83 -21.77 -6.99 0.68
N GLY A 84 -22.01 -7.67 -0.44
CA GLY A 84 -21.06 -8.62 -1.01
C GLY A 84 -19.82 -7.96 -1.65
N PRO A 85 -18.80 -8.74 -2.02
CA PRO A 85 -17.56 -8.22 -2.61
C PRO A 85 -17.77 -7.32 -3.84
N HIS A 86 -18.73 -7.64 -4.71
CA HIS A 86 -19.02 -6.84 -5.90
C HIS A 86 -19.44 -5.40 -5.55
N ALA A 87 -20.35 -5.23 -4.59
CA ALA A 87 -20.77 -3.91 -4.13
C ALA A 87 -19.60 -3.14 -3.47
N ALA A 88 -18.77 -3.84 -2.69
CA ALA A 88 -17.58 -3.24 -2.08
C ALA A 88 -16.55 -2.76 -3.13
N LEU A 89 -16.34 -3.54 -4.20
CA LEU A 89 -15.45 -3.22 -5.32
C LEU A 89 -15.95 -2.00 -6.11
N GLN A 90 -17.25 -1.94 -6.37
CA GLN A 90 -17.85 -0.79 -7.05
C GLN A 90 -17.72 0.47 -6.18
N ALA A 91 -18.15 0.41 -4.92
CA ALA A 91 -18.11 1.54 -4.00
C ALA A 91 -16.69 2.08 -3.79
N ARG A 92 -15.67 1.22 -3.62
CA ARG A 92 -14.28 1.68 -3.44
C ARG A 92 -13.74 2.39 -4.68
N GLN A 93 -14.05 1.91 -5.88
CA GLN A 93 -13.57 2.51 -7.12
C GLN A 93 -14.24 3.85 -7.38
N GLU A 94 -15.58 3.88 -7.33
CA GLU A 94 -16.35 5.09 -7.60
C GLU A 94 -15.99 6.22 -6.63
N SER A 95 -15.88 5.90 -5.34
CA SER A 95 -15.53 6.90 -4.32
C SER A 95 -14.10 7.39 -4.41
N ALA A 96 -13.14 6.51 -4.72
CA ALA A 96 -11.76 6.92 -4.93
C ALA A 96 -11.62 7.84 -6.16
N VAL A 97 -12.28 7.50 -7.27
CA VAL A 97 -12.30 8.33 -8.48
C VAL A 97 -13.03 9.66 -8.22
N ALA A 98 -14.10 9.67 -7.44
CA ALA A 98 -14.78 10.90 -7.03
C ALA A 98 -13.86 11.84 -6.23
N ALA A 99 -13.08 11.29 -5.28
CA ALA A 99 -12.09 12.05 -4.53
C ALA A 99 -11.00 12.62 -5.45
N LEU A 100 -10.46 11.83 -6.38
CA LEU A 100 -9.47 12.29 -7.35
C LEU A 100 -10.03 13.42 -8.24
N ARG A 101 -11.29 13.31 -8.68
CA ARG A 101 -11.98 14.38 -9.43
C ARG A 101 -12.14 15.66 -8.60
N ARG A 102 -12.44 15.55 -7.31
CA ARG A 102 -12.49 16.73 -6.41
C ARG A 102 -11.15 17.44 -6.31
N TYR A 103 -10.03 16.73 -6.43
CA TYR A 103 -8.69 17.34 -6.48
C TYR A 103 -8.36 17.96 -7.85
N GLY A 104 -9.31 18.00 -8.78
CA GLY A 104 -9.14 18.60 -10.11
C GLY A 104 -8.56 17.66 -11.15
N LEU A 105 -8.45 16.37 -10.87
CA LEU A 105 -7.96 15.38 -11.83
C LEU A 105 -9.10 14.94 -12.76
N GLY A 106 -8.81 14.88 -14.06
CA GLY A 106 -9.77 14.49 -15.08
C GLY A 106 -9.18 13.47 -16.04
N SER A 107 -9.34 13.71 -17.34
CA SER A 107 -8.71 12.90 -18.40
C SER A 107 -7.70 13.74 -19.19
N ASP A 108 -6.97 14.64 -18.52
CA ASP A 108 -5.89 15.37 -19.16
C ASP A 108 -4.75 14.44 -19.61
N GLU A 109 -3.81 15.00 -20.36
CA GLU A 109 -2.72 14.23 -20.98
C GLU A 109 -1.87 13.50 -19.94
N ASN A 110 -1.57 14.12 -18.80
CA ASN A 110 -0.78 13.47 -17.74
C ASN A 110 -1.54 12.26 -17.19
N VAL A 111 -2.86 12.38 -16.96
CA VAL A 111 -3.67 11.24 -16.48
C VAL A 111 -3.70 10.11 -17.51
N ARG A 112 -3.88 10.41 -18.80
CA ARG A 112 -3.90 9.38 -19.85
C ARG A 112 -2.57 8.66 -19.98
N VAL A 113 -1.47 9.41 -20.06
CA VAL A 113 -0.11 8.85 -20.15
C VAL A 113 0.22 8.03 -18.90
N ALA A 114 -0.09 8.54 -17.70
CA ALA A 114 0.13 7.80 -16.47
C ALA A 114 -0.71 6.54 -16.41
N ALA A 115 -1.99 6.58 -16.81
CA ALA A 115 -2.88 5.42 -16.83
C ALA A 115 -2.36 4.32 -17.77
N GLU A 116 -1.91 4.69 -18.97
CA GLU A 116 -1.37 3.78 -19.96
C GLU A 116 -0.08 3.11 -19.45
N LEU A 117 0.91 3.91 -19.05
CA LEU A 117 2.23 3.41 -18.67
C LEU A 117 2.21 2.66 -17.32
N ALA A 118 1.50 3.19 -16.31
CA ALA A 118 1.31 2.47 -15.06
C ALA A 118 0.48 1.19 -15.26
N GLY A 119 -0.49 1.22 -16.18
CA GLY A 119 -1.27 0.04 -16.54
C GLY A 119 -0.43 -1.05 -17.21
N ARG A 120 0.43 -0.68 -18.16
CA ARG A 120 1.40 -1.61 -18.77
C ARG A 120 2.35 -2.20 -17.73
N ALA A 121 2.92 -1.36 -16.86
CA ALA A 121 3.77 -1.80 -15.76
C ALA A 121 3.04 -2.82 -14.87
N ALA A 122 1.81 -2.50 -14.43
CA ALA A 122 1.02 -3.36 -13.56
C ALA A 122 0.61 -4.68 -14.23
N ARG A 123 0.20 -4.67 -15.51
CA ARG A 123 -0.23 -5.89 -16.23
C ARG A 123 0.89 -6.90 -16.45
N HIS A 124 2.13 -6.42 -16.55
CA HIS A 124 3.30 -7.26 -16.84
C HIS A 124 4.20 -7.50 -15.62
N ALA A 125 3.87 -6.90 -14.46
CA ALA A 125 4.60 -7.16 -13.23
C ALA A 125 4.46 -8.65 -12.81
N PRO A 126 5.51 -9.27 -12.22
CA PRO A 126 5.45 -10.68 -11.84
C PRO A 126 4.31 -10.98 -10.87
N LEU A 127 3.67 -12.13 -11.03
CA LEU A 127 2.51 -12.54 -10.22
C LEU A 127 2.92 -13.36 -8.98
N ASP A 128 4.08 -13.99 -9.01
CA ASP A 128 4.52 -14.98 -8.04
C ASP A 128 4.54 -14.44 -6.60
N ALA A 129 3.94 -15.20 -5.68
CA ALA A 129 3.81 -14.87 -4.26
C ALA A 129 3.14 -13.51 -3.96
N ARG A 130 2.28 -13.01 -4.86
CA ARG A 130 1.56 -11.74 -4.70
C ARG A 130 0.04 -11.90 -4.77
N PRO A 131 -0.59 -12.47 -3.72
CA PRO A 131 -2.01 -12.83 -3.74
C PRO A 131 -2.97 -11.64 -3.88
N LEU A 132 -2.74 -10.51 -3.20
CA LEU A 132 -3.63 -9.35 -3.33
C LEU A 132 -3.44 -8.66 -4.68
N PHE A 133 -2.20 -8.57 -5.16
CA PHE A 133 -1.92 -8.10 -6.51
C PHE A 133 -2.61 -8.97 -7.56
N ALA A 134 -2.44 -10.29 -7.48
CA ALA A 134 -3.05 -11.24 -8.41
C ALA A 134 -4.58 -11.14 -8.41
N ALA A 135 -5.18 -11.00 -7.23
CA ALA A 135 -6.63 -10.84 -7.10
C ALA A 135 -7.13 -9.53 -7.73
N ASN A 136 -6.40 -8.42 -7.58
CA ASN A 136 -6.75 -7.16 -8.24
C ASN A 136 -6.51 -7.22 -9.76
N LEU A 137 -5.44 -7.88 -10.21
CA LEU A 137 -5.12 -8.06 -11.64
C LEU A 137 -6.20 -8.85 -12.40
N ALA A 138 -6.89 -9.77 -11.72
CA ALA A 138 -7.98 -10.55 -12.30
C ALA A 138 -9.29 -9.76 -12.49
N LEU A 139 -9.39 -8.53 -11.96
CA LEU A 139 -10.58 -7.70 -12.12
C LEU A 139 -10.67 -7.08 -13.52
N PRO A 140 -11.88 -6.74 -14.00
CA PRO A 140 -12.03 -5.97 -15.23
C PRO A 140 -11.29 -4.63 -15.15
N TRP A 141 -10.61 -4.27 -16.23
CA TRP A 141 -9.90 -3.00 -16.30
C TRP A 141 -10.86 -1.86 -16.67
N PRO A 142 -10.84 -0.71 -15.97
CA PRO A 142 -11.70 0.41 -16.31
C PRO A 142 -11.30 1.09 -17.63
N ASP A 143 -12.29 1.58 -18.39
CA ASP A 143 -12.05 2.33 -19.64
C ASP A 143 -11.76 3.83 -19.41
N ASP A 144 -12.37 4.44 -18.39
CA ASP A 144 -12.14 5.85 -18.04
C ASP A 144 -10.68 6.04 -17.57
N PRO A 145 -9.90 6.99 -18.14
CA PRO A 145 -8.48 7.10 -17.84
C PRO A 145 -8.14 7.31 -16.37
N LEU A 146 -8.92 8.11 -15.63
CA LEU A 146 -8.69 8.34 -14.21
C LEU A 146 -8.98 7.10 -13.38
N SER A 147 -10.05 6.38 -13.73
CA SER A 147 -10.40 5.09 -13.13
C SER A 147 -9.33 4.04 -13.42
N ALA A 148 -8.83 3.98 -14.66
CA ALA A 148 -7.75 3.08 -15.07
C ALA A 148 -6.44 3.39 -14.33
N LEU A 149 -6.10 4.67 -14.15
CA LEU A 149 -4.95 5.10 -13.36
C LEU A 149 -5.08 4.65 -11.90
N TRP A 150 -6.22 4.93 -11.24
CA TRP A 150 -6.42 4.50 -9.86
C TRP A 150 -6.38 2.97 -9.69
N HIS A 151 -6.92 2.24 -10.66
CA HIS A 151 -6.82 0.79 -10.69
C HIS A 151 -5.35 0.34 -10.81
N ALA A 152 -4.59 0.89 -11.75
CA ALA A 152 -3.16 0.59 -11.92
C ALA A 152 -2.34 0.88 -10.66
N THR A 153 -2.55 2.01 -10.00
CA THR A 153 -1.83 2.33 -8.75
C THR A 153 -2.25 1.43 -7.59
N THR A 154 -3.49 0.94 -7.56
CA THR A 154 -3.94 -0.10 -6.63
C THR A 154 -3.20 -1.41 -6.84
N LEU A 155 -3.03 -1.85 -8.09
CA LEU A 155 -2.25 -3.04 -8.40
C LEU A 155 -0.78 -2.87 -8.00
N LEU A 156 -0.15 -1.76 -8.38
CA LEU A 156 1.27 -1.50 -8.04
C LEU A 156 1.50 -1.42 -6.53
N ARG A 157 0.54 -0.86 -5.79
CA ARG A 157 0.55 -0.88 -4.33
C ARG A 157 0.56 -2.30 -3.79
N GLU A 158 -0.40 -3.12 -4.19
CA GLU A 158 -0.47 -4.49 -3.67
C GLU A 158 0.70 -5.35 -4.15
N GLN A 159 1.25 -5.09 -5.35
CA GLN A 159 2.47 -5.73 -5.85
C GLN A 159 3.66 -5.50 -4.90
N ARG A 160 3.88 -4.24 -4.49
CA ARG A 160 4.93 -3.89 -3.53
C ARG A 160 4.59 -4.40 -2.12
N GLY A 161 3.33 -4.32 -1.72
CA GLY A 161 2.84 -4.74 -0.41
C GLY A 161 3.03 -6.22 -0.16
N ASP A 162 2.62 -7.06 -1.11
CA ASP A 162 2.79 -8.51 -1.03
C ASP A 162 4.28 -8.90 -1.03
N ALA A 163 5.11 -8.23 -1.83
CA ALA A 163 6.56 -8.44 -1.81
C ALA A 163 7.15 -8.12 -0.42
N HIS A 164 6.70 -7.04 0.23
CA HIS A 164 7.13 -6.68 1.57
C HIS A 164 6.73 -7.74 2.61
N VAL A 165 5.50 -8.27 2.52
CA VAL A 165 5.03 -9.36 3.37
C VAL A 165 5.90 -10.62 3.19
N ALA A 166 6.21 -10.99 1.94
CA ALA A 166 7.07 -12.13 1.66
C ALA A 166 8.48 -11.96 2.25
N VAL A 167 9.08 -10.76 2.15
CA VAL A 167 10.39 -10.46 2.72
C VAL A 167 10.37 -10.52 4.25
N LEU A 168 9.33 -9.96 4.90
CA LEU A 168 9.17 -10.05 6.35
C LEU A 168 9.06 -11.51 6.82
N ALA A 169 8.23 -12.30 6.15
CA ALA A 169 8.06 -13.72 6.47
C ALA A 169 9.37 -14.51 6.28
N ALA A 170 10.10 -14.27 5.18
CA ALA A 170 11.40 -14.90 4.92
C ALA A 170 12.47 -14.49 5.95
N ALA A 171 12.40 -13.26 6.47
CA ALA A 171 13.27 -12.77 7.53
C ALA A 171 12.88 -13.26 8.94
N GLY A 172 11.83 -14.07 9.07
CA GLY A 172 11.34 -14.56 10.36
C GLY A 172 10.71 -13.49 11.24
N ILE A 173 10.28 -12.37 10.64
CA ILE A 173 9.56 -11.29 11.31
C ILE A 173 8.06 -11.49 11.10
N SER A 174 7.35 -11.85 12.17
CA SER A 174 5.89 -11.97 12.12
C SER A 174 5.25 -10.61 11.82
N GLY A 175 4.01 -10.63 11.31
CA GLY A 175 3.33 -9.38 11.00
C GLY A 175 3.10 -8.50 12.21
N ARG A 176 2.96 -9.08 13.41
CA ARG A 176 2.87 -8.31 14.65
C ARG A 176 4.22 -7.70 15.04
N GLU A 177 5.31 -8.46 14.95
CA GLU A 177 6.66 -7.94 15.21
C GLU A 177 7.04 -6.84 14.21
N SER A 178 6.55 -6.93 12.96
CA SER A 178 6.82 -5.90 11.94
C SER A 178 6.36 -4.50 12.36
N ASN A 179 5.23 -4.38 13.06
CA ASN A 179 4.75 -3.09 13.56
C ASN A 179 5.66 -2.56 14.68
N VAL A 180 6.12 -3.41 15.59
CA VAL A 180 7.03 -3.02 16.68
C VAL A 180 8.39 -2.58 16.13
N LEU A 181 8.96 -3.38 15.23
CA LEU A 181 10.20 -3.04 14.52
C LEU A 181 10.08 -1.71 13.76
N HIS A 182 8.91 -1.47 13.15
CA HIS A 182 8.64 -0.22 12.44
C HIS A 182 8.54 1.00 13.38
N ALA A 183 7.95 0.83 14.56
CA ALA A 183 7.89 1.88 15.58
C ALA A 183 9.28 2.19 16.15
N ALA A 184 10.07 1.16 16.45
CA ALA A 184 11.44 1.31 16.95
C ALA A 184 12.37 2.01 15.94
N ALA A 185 12.06 1.92 14.64
CA ALA A 185 12.75 2.65 13.57
C ALA A 185 12.40 4.15 13.52
N GLY A 186 11.45 4.64 14.33
CA GLY A 186 11.18 6.07 14.54
C GLY A 186 10.31 6.76 13.47
N ASN A 187 9.93 6.06 12.39
CA ASN A 187 9.14 6.67 11.31
C ASN A 187 7.64 6.80 11.64
N VAL A 188 7.14 5.99 12.58
CA VAL A 188 5.72 5.99 12.99
C VAL A 188 5.65 5.81 14.51
N PRO A 189 4.91 6.66 15.24
CA PRO A 189 4.77 6.53 16.68
C PRO A 189 4.16 5.19 17.12
N ARG A 190 4.67 4.63 18.21
CA ARG A 190 4.17 3.41 18.85
C ARG A 190 2.67 3.49 19.13
N GLU A 191 2.20 4.59 19.71
CA GLU A 191 0.81 4.78 20.13
C GLU A 191 -0.13 4.74 18.92
N TYR A 192 0.32 5.26 17.79
CA TYR A 192 -0.43 5.24 16.54
C TYR A 192 -0.58 3.80 16.02
N LEU A 193 0.51 3.02 16.00
CA LEU A 193 0.47 1.63 15.56
C LEU A 193 -0.31 0.75 16.53
N ALA A 194 -0.09 0.89 17.84
CA ALA A 194 -0.82 0.15 18.85
C ALA A 194 -2.35 0.30 18.68
N ARG A 195 -2.83 1.55 18.53
CA ARG A 195 -4.25 1.84 18.28
C ARG A 195 -4.76 1.28 16.96
N THR A 196 -4.03 1.52 15.86
CA THR A 196 -4.50 1.16 14.51
C THR A 196 -4.34 -0.33 14.18
N ARG A 197 -3.60 -1.08 14.99
CA ARG A 197 -3.34 -2.51 14.80
C ARG A 197 -3.84 -3.40 15.93
N ASP A 198 -4.56 -2.87 16.92
CA ASP A 198 -5.10 -3.65 18.07
C ASP A 198 -3.99 -4.25 18.93
N TYR A 199 -3.09 -3.42 19.46
CA TYR A 199 -2.19 -3.83 20.55
C TYR A 199 -2.72 -3.27 21.86
N ASP A 200 -2.72 -4.11 22.87
CA ASP A 200 -2.63 -3.69 24.26
C ASP A 200 -1.16 -3.64 24.71
N GLU A 201 -0.92 -3.17 25.92
CA GLU A 201 0.43 -3.02 26.47
C GLU A 201 1.15 -4.37 26.61
N THR A 202 0.43 -5.42 27.01
CA THR A 202 0.98 -6.76 27.22
C THR A 202 1.45 -7.35 25.90
N SER A 203 0.59 -7.38 24.87
CA SER A 203 0.96 -7.90 23.56
C SER A 203 2.08 -7.09 22.90
N TRP A 204 2.11 -5.77 23.08
CA TRP A 204 3.23 -4.96 22.58
C TRP A 204 4.56 -5.37 23.22
N ARG A 205 4.60 -5.46 24.56
CA ARG A 205 5.81 -5.87 25.30
C ARG A 205 6.26 -7.28 24.97
N GLU A 206 5.34 -8.22 24.77
CA GLU A 206 5.68 -9.57 24.35
C GLU A 206 6.43 -9.58 23.01
N HIS A 207 6.01 -8.74 22.06
CA HIS A 207 6.70 -8.62 20.77
C HIS A 207 8.02 -7.85 20.87
N GLU A 208 8.11 -6.82 21.72
CA GLU A 208 9.39 -6.17 22.05
C GLU A 208 10.39 -7.18 22.65
N GLN A 209 9.97 -7.96 23.65
CA GLN A 209 10.80 -8.97 24.30
C GLN A 209 11.29 -10.02 23.31
N ARG A 210 10.41 -10.55 22.44
CA ARG A 210 10.82 -11.54 21.42
C ARG A 210 11.81 -10.97 20.41
N LEU A 211 11.71 -9.69 20.08
CA LEU A 211 12.70 -9.02 19.22
C LEU A 211 14.03 -8.80 19.97
N ALA A 212 13.98 -8.42 21.26
CA ALA A 212 15.15 -8.27 22.12
C ALA A 212 15.89 -9.59 22.38
N GLU A 213 15.17 -10.69 22.59
CA GLU A 213 15.74 -12.05 22.72
C GLU A 213 16.52 -12.50 21.47
N ARG A 214 16.19 -11.93 20.31
CA ARG A 214 16.93 -12.13 19.04
C ARG A 214 18.01 -11.07 18.81
N GLY A 215 18.24 -10.18 19.78
CA GLY A 215 19.22 -9.09 19.70
C GLY A 215 18.84 -8.00 18.69
N LEU A 216 17.56 -7.87 18.32
CA LEU A 216 17.10 -6.85 17.36
C LEU A 216 16.67 -5.55 18.03
N LEU A 217 16.28 -5.61 19.31
CA LEU A 217 15.97 -4.46 20.15
C LEU A 217 16.84 -4.47 21.42
N ASP A 218 17.17 -3.29 21.92
CA ASP A 218 17.75 -3.09 23.24
C ASP A 218 16.64 -3.10 24.32
N ASP A 219 17.03 -3.16 25.60
CA ASP A 219 16.10 -3.23 26.74
C ASP A 219 15.12 -2.03 26.83
N ASP A 220 15.47 -0.90 26.22
CA ASP A 220 14.65 0.31 26.14
C ASP A 220 13.69 0.33 24.94
N GLY A 221 13.67 -0.74 24.14
CA GLY A 221 12.82 -0.88 22.95
C GLY A 221 13.37 -0.20 21.70
N THR A 222 14.60 0.34 21.74
CA THR A 222 15.25 0.92 20.56
C THR A 222 15.91 -0.16 19.69
N LEU A 223 16.14 0.12 18.40
CA LEU A 223 16.84 -0.82 17.53
C LEU A 223 18.30 -1.00 17.95
N THR A 224 18.77 -2.24 18.00
CA THR A 224 20.22 -2.52 18.05
C THR A 224 20.87 -2.26 16.68
N ALA A 225 22.19 -2.45 16.58
CA ALA A 225 22.87 -2.45 15.28
C ALA A 225 22.32 -3.55 14.35
N ALA A 226 22.16 -4.77 14.86
CA ALA A 226 21.58 -5.88 14.10
C ALA A 226 20.11 -5.62 13.70
N GLY A 227 19.33 -4.98 14.58
CA GLY A 227 17.96 -4.55 14.27
C GLY A 227 17.89 -3.54 13.12
N ARG A 228 18.79 -2.56 13.11
CA ARG A 228 18.93 -1.59 12.00
C ARG A 228 19.33 -2.28 10.70
N GLU A 229 20.37 -3.12 10.73
CA GLU A 229 20.85 -3.86 9.56
C GLU A 229 19.75 -4.75 8.96
N LEU A 230 18.99 -5.47 9.80
CA LEU A 230 17.86 -6.28 9.35
C LEU A 230 16.77 -5.42 8.72
N LYS A 231 16.43 -4.30 9.36
CA LYS A 231 15.41 -3.37 8.85
C LYS A 231 15.80 -2.79 7.50
N ASP A 232 17.05 -2.38 7.34
CA ASP A 232 17.59 -1.86 6.07
C ASP A 232 17.61 -2.94 4.99
N HIS A 233 18.00 -4.17 5.35
CA HIS A 233 17.95 -5.31 4.45
C HIS A 233 16.52 -5.61 3.95
N ILE A 234 15.52 -5.57 4.84
CA ILE A 234 14.11 -5.77 4.49
C ILE A 234 13.63 -4.69 3.50
N GLU A 235 13.91 -3.41 3.77
CA GLU A 235 13.49 -2.32 2.88
C GLU A 235 14.20 -2.40 1.51
N LEU A 236 15.51 -2.61 1.50
CA LEU A 236 16.29 -2.74 0.26
C LEU A 236 15.81 -3.92 -0.59
N THR A 237 15.53 -5.07 0.05
CA THR A 237 15.03 -6.27 -0.65
C THR A 237 13.62 -6.03 -1.17
N THR A 238 12.76 -5.36 -0.40
CA THR A 238 11.41 -4.96 -0.85
C THR A 238 11.49 -4.08 -2.10
N ASP A 239 12.33 -3.04 -2.08
CA ASP A 239 12.49 -2.13 -3.21
C ASP A 239 13.12 -2.83 -4.43
N THR A 240 14.05 -3.77 -4.20
CA THR A 240 14.64 -4.60 -5.26
C THR A 240 13.60 -5.48 -5.94
N LEU A 241 12.71 -6.12 -5.17
CA LEU A 241 11.63 -6.95 -5.72
C LEU A 241 10.55 -6.10 -6.42
N ALA A 242 10.22 -4.94 -5.86
CA ALA A 242 9.22 -4.02 -6.42
C ALA A 242 9.68 -3.43 -7.76
N LEU A 243 10.99 -3.26 -7.97
CA LEU A 243 11.56 -2.72 -9.20
C LEU A 243 11.15 -3.50 -10.47
N SER A 244 10.91 -4.80 -10.33
CA SER A 244 10.45 -5.67 -11.44
C SER A 244 9.12 -5.22 -12.07
N ALA A 245 8.31 -4.40 -11.38
CA ALA A 245 7.09 -3.84 -11.96
C ALA A 245 7.36 -2.92 -13.16
N LEU A 246 8.57 -2.37 -13.28
CA LEU A 246 8.94 -1.46 -14.37
C LEU A 246 9.60 -2.18 -15.55
N ASP A 247 9.86 -3.50 -15.48
CA ASP A 247 10.64 -4.23 -16.50
C ASP A 247 9.99 -4.22 -17.90
N ALA A 248 8.67 -4.01 -17.98
CA ALA A 248 7.93 -3.90 -19.24
C ALA A 248 7.99 -2.50 -19.89
N LEU A 249 8.66 -1.54 -19.24
CA LEU A 249 8.83 -0.18 -19.73
C LEU A 249 10.29 0.08 -20.08
N SER A 250 10.55 0.81 -21.16
CA SER A 250 11.87 1.36 -21.45
C SER A 250 12.25 2.46 -20.46
N ASP A 251 13.53 2.86 -20.42
CA ASP A 251 13.98 3.94 -19.54
C ASP A 251 13.31 5.30 -19.88
N ASP A 252 13.08 5.57 -21.16
CA ASP A 252 12.36 6.77 -21.62
C ASP A 252 10.88 6.73 -21.20
N GLU A 253 10.26 5.56 -21.23
CA GLU A 253 8.88 5.36 -20.76
C GLU A 253 8.79 5.50 -19.24
N VAL A 254 9.78 5.02 -18.48
CA VAL A 254 9.83 5.23 -17.03
C VAL A 254 9.99 6.72 -16.70
N GLU A 255 10.87 7.43 -17.40
CA GLU A 255 11.03 8.89 -17.25
C GLU A 255 9.71 9.62 -17.57
N THR A 256 9.02 9.23 -18.65
CA THR A 256 7.72 9.78 -19.03
C THR A 256 6.65 9.50 -17.98
N LEU A 257 6.60 8.28 -17.44
CA LEU A 257 5.68 7.91 -16.36
C LEU A 257 5.91 8.74 -15.09
N PHE A 258 7.17 8.97 -14.71
CA PHE A 258 7.51 9.82 -13.57
C PHE A 258 7.05 11.27 -13.78
N ARG A 259 7.27 11.82 -14.98
CA ARG A 259 6.84 13.17 -15.34
C ARG A 259 5.32 13.32 -15.33
N ALA A 260 4.59 12.31 -15.78
CA ALA A 260 3.13 12.31 -15.77
C ALA A 260 2.55 12.14 -14.35
N LEU A 261 3.09 11.22 -13.54
CA LEU A 261 2.57 10.96 -12.19
C LEU A 261 2.87 12.09 -11.21
N THR A 262 4.05 12.70 -11.26
CA THR A 262 4.47 13.69 -10.25
C THR A 262 3.47 14.85 -10.07
N PRO A 263 2.98 15.54 -11.12
CA PRO A 263 1.97 16.60 -10.96
C PRO A 263 0.62 16.07 -10.43
N ILE A 264 0.22 14.84 -10.81
CA ILE A 264 -0.98 14.18 -10.27
C ILE A 264 -0.82 13.96 -8.77
N THR A 265 0.31 13.41 -8.33
CA THR A 265 0.63 13.19 -6.92
C THR A 265 0.61 14.50 -6.14
N ARG A 266 1.16 15.59 -6.70
CA ARG A 266 1.14 16.92 -6.07
C ARG A 266 -0.29 17.41 -5.84
N ALA A 267 -1.19 17.24 -6.82
CA ALA A 267 -2.60 17.61 -6.69
C ALA A 267 -3.29 16.81 -5.58
N VAL A 268 -3.06 15.50 -5.50
CA VAL A 268 -3.62 14.64 -4.44
C VAL A 268 -3.10 15.05 -3.06
N VAL A 269 -1.78 15.32 -2.94
CA VAL A 269 -1.17 15.78 -1.69
C VAL A 269 -1.72 17.14 -1.25
N ALA A 270 -1.94 18.06 -2.19
CA ALA A 270 -2.55 19.37 -1.93
C ALA A 270 -4.02 19.25 -1.46
N GLY A 271 -4.71 18.17 -1.84
CA GLY A 271 -6.05 17.82 -1.36
C GLY A 271 -6.14 17.51 0.14
N ALA A 272 -5.00 17.26 0.81
CA ALA A 272 -4.83 17.13 2.25
C ALA A 272 -5.60 16.01 2.98
N ASP A 273 -6.38 15.18 2.29
CA ASP A 273 -7.08 14.05 2.93
C ASP A 273 -6.14 12.91 3.31
N VAL A 274 -5.06 12.66 2.54
CA VAL A 274 -4.05 11.65 2.88
C VAL A 274 -3.09 12.23 3.93
N PRO A 275 -3.07 11.72 5.18
CA PRO A 275 -2.24 12.28 6.23
C PRO A 275 -0.75 12.25 5.87
N ALA A 276 0.01 13.23 6.37
CA ALA A 276 1.47 13.22 6.21
C ALA A 276 2.11 12.02 6.95
N LEU A 277 1.59 11.70 8.14
CA LEU A 277 2.02 10.56 8.93
C LEU A 277 1.11 9.35 8.65
N THR A 278 1.67 8.32 8.02
CA THR A 278 0.98 7.04 7.78
C THR A 278 1.96 5.87 7.97
N PRO A 279 1.45 4.65 8.28
CA PRO A 279 2.26 3.43 8.30
C PRO A 279 2.87 3.04 6.94
N MET A 280 2.56 3.78 5.88
CA MET A 280 3.03 3.51 4.52
C MET A 280 4.39 4.16 4.26
N THR A 281 4.89 4.99 5.18
CA THR A 281 6.18 5.71 5.11
C THR A 281 6.36 6.61 3.89
N LEU A 282 5.28 7.19 3.38
CA LEU A 282 5.34 8.04 2.19
C LEU A 282 6.33 9.19 2.34
N ARG A 283 7.26 9.30 1.39
CA ARG A 283 8.16 10.45 1.28
C ARG A 283 7.54 11.45 0.32
N ARG A 284 7.55 12.73 0.70
CA ARG A 284 6.98 13.84 -0.11
C ARG A 284 8.02 14.91 -0.46
N ASP A 285 9.24 14.75 0.02
CA ASP A 285 10.37 15.66 -0.09
C ASP A 285 10.90 15.75 -1.53
N GLU A 286 10.84 14.67 -2.30
CA GLU A 286 11.31 14.66 -3.70
C GLU A 286 10.25 15.02 -4.74
N LEU A 287 9.02 15.36 -4.32
CA LEU A 287 7.95 15.65 -5.28
C LEU A 287 8.21 16.90 -6.11
N HIS A 288 9.19 17.75 -5.77
CA HIS A 288 9.61 18.92 -6.57
C HIS A 288 10.34 18.52 -7.88
N ASN A 289 10.89 17.30 -7.95
CA ASN A 289 11.55 16.76 -9.13
C ASN A 289 10.66 15.69 -9.79
N ASP A 290 10.36 15.83 -11.07
CA ASP A 290 9.50 14.93 -11.83
C ASP A 290 10.27 13.89 -12.67
N SER A 291 11.60 13.90 -12.62
CA SER A 291 12.45 12.92 -13.31
C SER A 291 12.62 11.61 -12.52
N ALA A 292 12.72 10.51 -13.24
CA ALA A 292 13.09 9.19 -12.71
C ALA A 292 14.58 9.10 -12.31
N GLN A 293 15.40 10.11 -12.61
CA GLN A 293 16.84 10.15 -12.31
C GLN A 293 17.56 8.84 -12.67
N LEU A 294 17.25 8.29 -13.83
CA LEU A 294 17.96 7.13 -14.35
C LEU A 294 19.40 7.59 -14.64
N VAL A 295 20.38 6.91 -14.04
CA VAL A 295 21.81 7.23 -14.24
C VAL A 295 22.10 7.13 -15.73
N GLY A 296 22.63 8.21 -16.31
CA GLY A 296 22.65 8.47 -17.75
C GLY A 296 23.33 7.40 -18.61
N GLN A 297 22.90 7.38 -19.88
CA GLN A 297 23.51 6.71 -21.01
C GLN A 297 25.02 6.99 -21.12
#